data_AF-A0A0G0AA08-F1
#
_entry.id   AF-A0A0G0AA08-F1
#
_cell.length_a   1.000
_cell.length_b   1.000
_cell.length_c   1.000
_cell.angle_alpha   90.00
_cell.angle_beta   90.00
_cell.angle_gamma   90.00
#
_symmetry.space_group_name_H-M   'P 1'
#
loop_
_entity.id
_entity.type
_entity.pdbx_description
1 polymer ?
#
loop_
_entity_poly.entity_id
_entity_poly.type
_entity_poly.pdbx_seq_one_letter_code
_entity_poly.pdbx_strand_id
1 'polypeptide(L)'
;MGYAVNFVNGIPKLVSISSPSTGDIEETSFSGSNNQTSFTNVTGLAFANADVRSFKTIVSVDLQATSDKFEIFELIGVQNNSGWYMSVNSTGDDSGIEFDITSSGQVQYTSPDVSGYVSLTFKFRSETTGV
;
A
#
# COMPACT_ATOMS: atom_id res chain seq x y z
N MET A 1 14.64 19.93 16.52
CA MET A 1 14.23 19.81 15.09
C MET A 1 15.31 20.46 14.26
N GLY A 2 16.23 19.66 13.70
CA GLY A 2 17.37 20.16 12.92
C GLY A 2 17.00 20.22 11.44
N TYR A 3 17.35 21.30 10.76
CA TYR A 3 17.26 21.39 9.30
C TYR A 3 18.67 21.15 8.72
N ALA A 4 18.80 20.23 7.76
CA ALA A 4 20.00 20.13 6.94
C ALA A 4 19.83 21.04 5.72
N VAL A 5 20.77 21.97 5.52
CA VAL A 5 20.80 22.85 4.35
C VAL A 5 21.77 22.23 3.34
N ASN A 6 21.24 21.73 2.22
CA ASN A 6 22.08 21.33 1.09
C ASN A 6 22.22 22.51 0.12
N PHE A 7 23.43 22.75 -0.35
CA PHE A 7 23.72 23.77 -1.35
C PHE A 7 23.79 23.12 -2.73
N VAL A 8 22.97 23.60 -3.67
CA VAL A 8 23.11 23.29 -5.09
C VAL A 8 23.54 24.57 -5.79
N ASN A 9 24.71 24.57 -6.43
CA ASN A 9 25.30 25.75 -7.06
C ASN A 9 25.40 26.98 -6.13
N GLY A 10 25.64 26.76 -4.83
CA GLY A 10 25.80 27.84 -3.84
C GLY A 10 24.50 28.48 -3.34
N ILE A 11 23.33 27.99 -3.76
CA ILE A 11 22.03 28.47 -3.27
C ILE A 11 21.55 27.55 -2.15
N PRO A 12 21.29 28.05 -0.93
CA PRO A 12 20.71 27.24 0.14
C PRO A 12 19.29 26.86 -0.26
N LYS A 13 19.07 25.56 -0.48
CA LYS A 13 17.73 25.02 -0.69
C LYS A 13 17.24 24.45 0.64
N LEU A 14 16.08 24.89 1.09
CA LEU A 14 15.37 24.20 2.17
C LEU A 14 15.01 22.81 1.65
N VAL A 15 15.73 21.79 2.13
CA VAL A 15 15.29 20.42 1.99
C VAL A 15 14.38 20.16 3.17
N SER A 16 13.08 19.98 2.92
CA SER A 16 12.20 19.39 3.90
C SER A 16 12.65 17.95 4.11
N ILE A 17 13.54 17.72 5.09
CA ILE A 17 13.81 16.39 5.59
C ILE A 17 12.64 16.01 6.50
N SER A 18 11.54 15.54 5.92
CA SER A 18 10.64 14.68 6.69
C SER A 18 11.52 13.52 7.16
N SER A 19 11.57 13.28 8.47
CA SER A 19 12.18 12.05 8.97
C SER A 19 11.14 10.97 8.71
N PRO A 20 11.25 10.14 7.65
CA PRO A 20 10.30 9.06 7.43
C PRO A 20 10.27 8.16 8.67
N SER A 21 9.11 7.61 8.97
CA SER A 21 9.03 6.54 9.96
C SER A 21 9.75 5.31 9.40
N THR A 22 10.36 4.52 10.27
CA THR A 22 11.13 3.33 9.84
C THR A 22 10.28 2.31 9.08
N GLY A 23 8.96 2.29 9.33
CA GLY A 23 8.01 1.44 8.62
C GLY A 23 7.46 2.00 7.30
N ASP A 24 7.88 3.19 6.87
CA ASP A 24 7.39 3.79 5.63
C ASP A 24 7.77 2.93 4.42
N ILE A 25 6.87 2.85 3.45
CA ILE A 25 7.07 2.10 2.21
C ILE A 25 7.07 3.11 1.07
N GLU A 26 8.23 3.28 0.44
CA GLU A 26 8.38 4.04 -0.80
C GLU A 26 7.55 3.44 -1.93
N GLU A 27 7.24 4.23 -2.96
CA GLU A 27 6.43 3.75 -4.08
C GLU A 27 7.07 2.52 -4.75
N THR A 28 6.30 1.44 -4.79
CA THR A 28 6.69 0.17 -5.39
C THR A 28 5.49 -0.52 -6.03
N SER A 29 5.70 -1.71 -6.60
CA SER A 29 4.65 -2.45 -7.31
C SER A 29 4.66 -3.95 -7.01
N PHE A 30 3.49 -4.55 -7.12
CA PHE A 30 3.25 -5.98 -7.04
C PHE A 30 2.34 -6.43 -8.20
N SER A 31 2.62 -7.59 -8.80
CA SER A 31 1.78 -8.19 -9.83
C SER A 31 0.88 -9.25 -9.23
N GLY A 32 -0.43 -9.03 -9.33
CA GLY A 32 -1.45 -9.98 -8.90
C GLY A 32 -1.77 -11.05 -9.95
N SER A 33 -2.45 -12.08 -9.48
CA SER A 33 -3.09 -13.12 -10.29
C SER A 33 -4.59 -12.87 -10.45
N ASN A 34 -5.16 -13.31 -11.58
CA ASN A 34 -6.60 -13.40 -11.79
C ASN A 34 -7.22 -14.56 -10.99
N ASN A 35 -8.52 -14.48 -10.70
CA ASN A 35 -9.27 -15.55 -10.05
C ASN A 35 -8.62 -16.05 -8.73
N GLN A 36 -8.13 -15.11 -7.93
CA GLN A 36 -7.53 -15.40 -6.64
C GLN A 36 -8.64 -15.49 -5.59
N THR A 37 -9.21 -16.68 -5.42
CA THR A 37 -10.39 -16.94 -4.56
C THR A 37 -10.10 -17.04 -3.07
N SER A 38 -8.82 -17.11 -2.68
CA SER A 38 -8.37 -17.07 -1.28
C SER A 38 -7.36 -15.96 -1.08
N PHE A 39 -7.40 -15.28 0.07
CA PHE A 39 -6.44 -14.23 0.38
C PHE A 39 -5.00 -14.70 0.20
N THR A 40 -4.23 -13.93 -0.59
CA THR A 40 -2.80 -14.13 -0.81
C THR A 40 -2.05 -12.83 -0.64
N ASN A 41 -0.77 -12.91 -0.30
CA ASN A 41 0.02 -11.75 0.12
C ASN A 41 0.26 -10.76 -1.04
N VAL A 42 0.03 -9.48 -0.77
CA VAL A 42 0.60 -8.39 -1.59
C VAL A 42 2.06 -8.25 -1.18
N THR A 43 2.96 -8.79 -1.99
CA THR A 43 4.39 -8.82 -1.65
C THR A 43 4.94 -7.40 -1.55
N GLY A 44 5.65 -7.08 -0.46
CA GLY A 44 6.19 -5.75 -0.21
C GLY A 44 5.24 -4.81 0.53
N LEU A 45 3.97 -5.19 0.75
CA LEU A 45 3.02 -4.44 1.55
C LEU A 45 2.76 -5.16 2.89
N ALA A 46 3.67 -4.94 3.85
CA ALA A 46 3.60 -5.56 5.17
C ALA A 46 4.16 -4.63 6.25
N PHE A 47 3.61 -4.74 7.46
CA PHE A 47 3.93 -3.87 8.59
C PHE A 47 4.35 -4.69 9.81
N ALA A 48 5.63 -4.59 10.20
CA ALA A 48 6.16 -5.36 11.31
C ALA A 48 5.60 -4.88 12.65
N ASN A 49 5.08 -5.82 13.45
CA ASN A 49 4.46 -5.54 14.75
C ASN A 49 5.36 -4.82 15.77
N ALA A 50 6.68 -4.94 15.62
CA ALA A 50 7.66 -4.30 16.50
C ALA A 50 7.93 -2.83 16.12
N ASP A 51 7.68 -2.48 14.86
CA ASP A 51 8.15 -1.22 14.27
C ASP A 51 7.00 -0.28 13.91
N VAL A 52 5.79 -0.80 13.67
CA VAL A 52 4.65 -0.01 13.16
C VAL A 52 3.42 -0.12 14.06
N ARG A 53 2.95 1.02 14.55
CA ARG A 53 1.70 1.17 15.32
C ARG A 53 0.48 1.38 14.43
N SER A 54 0.63 2.15 13.36
CA SER A 54 -0.43 2.44 12.39
C SER A 54 0.15 2.77 11.03
N PHE A 55 -0.67 2.60 9.99
CA PHE A 55 -0.31 2.99 8.63
C PHE A 55 -1.47 3.63 7.89
N LYS A 56 -1.13 4.42 6.88
CA LYS A 56 -2.00 4.84 5.80
C LYS A 56 -1.32 4.49 4.48
N THR A 57 -2.00 3.67 3.68
CA THR A 57 -1.50 3.19 2.38
C THR A 57 -2.43 3.66 1.28
N ILE A 58 -1.85 4.15 0.19
CA ILE A 58 -2.56 4.31 -1.07
C ILE A 58 -2.13 3.16 -1.99
N VAL A 59 -3.11 2.48 -2.57
CA VAL A 59 -2.89 1.43 -3.58
C VAL A 59 -3.63 1.83 -4.85
N SER A 60 -2.91 1.97 -5.95
CA SER A 60 -3.49 2.09 -7.29
C SER A 60 -3.51 0.72 -7.94
N VAL A 61 -4.69 0.27 -8.33
CA VAL A 61 -4.95 -0.97 -9.04
C VAL A 61 -5.18 -0.65 -10.52
N ASP A 62 -4.43 -1.35 -11.36
CA ASP A 62 -4.57 -1.38 -12.80
C ASP A 62 -4.86 -2.83 -13.21
N LEU A 63 -6.13 -3.10 -13.56
CA LEU A 63 -6.58 -4.39 -14.05
C LEU A 63 -6.88 -4.29 -15.55
N GLN A 64 -6.02 -4.92 -16.34
CA GLN A 64 -6.13 -4.97 -17.80
C GLN A 64 -6.85 -6.25 -18.21
N ALA A 65 -7.90 -6.11 -19.00
CA ALA A 65 -8.73 -7.23 -19.47
C ALA A 65 -9.47 -6.87 -20.77
N THR A 66 -10.54 -7.59 -21.10
CA THR A 66 -11.43 -7.17 -22.21
C THR A 66 -12.03 -5.77 -21.94
N SER A 67 -12.30 -5.47 -20.67
CA SER A 67 -12.63 -4.14 -20.19
C SER A 67 -11.71 -3.83 -19.03
N ASP A 68 -10.83 -2.85 -19.24
CA ASP A 68 -9.91 -2.42 -18.19
C ASP A 68 -10.66 -1.77 -17.03
N LYS A 69 -10.07 -1.87 -15.83
CA LYS A 69 -10.58 -1.30 -14.58
C LYS A 69 -9.45 -0.61 -13.84
N PHE A 70 -9.71 0.63 -13.41
CA PHE A 70 -8.74 1.43 -12.68
C PHE A 70 -9.37 1.91 -11.36
N GLU A 71 -8.76 1.52 -10.25
CA GLU A 71 -9.29 1.79 -8.91
C GLU A 71 -8.18 2.24 -7.97
N ILE A 72 -8.48 3.18 -7.09
CA ILE A 72 -7.60 3.57 -5.99
C ILE A 72 -8.22 3.11 -4.68
N PHE A 73 -7.38 2.53 -3.82
CA PHE A 73 -7.75 2.13 -2.47
C PHE A 73 -6.96 2.93 -1.44
N GLU A 74 -7.66 3.40 -0.41
CA GLU A 74 -7.07 3.92 0.82
C GLU A 74 -7.22 2.85 1.90
N LEU A 75 -6.09 2.32 2.37
CA LEU A 75 -6.03 1.36 3.47
C LEU A 75 -5.54 2.10 4.71
N ILE A 76 -6.32 2.09 5.78
CA ILE A 76 -5.93 2.67 7.08
C ILE A 76 -5.92 1.56 8.10
N GLY A 77 -4.75 1.31 8.70
CA GLY A 77 -4.55 0.24 9.66
C GLY A 77 -4.03 0.71 11.00
N VAL A 78 -4.46 0.05 12.07
CA VAL A 78 -3.94 0.24 13.43
C VAL A 78 -3.69 -1.11 14.11
N GLN A 79 -2.54 -1.22 14.77
CA GLN A 79 -2.14 -2.39 15.53
C GLN A 79 -2.56 -2.26 16.99
N ASN A 80 -3.15 -3.32 17.54
CA ASN A 80 -3.37 -3.49 18.98
C ASN A 80 -2.76 -4.80 19.49
N ASN A 81 -3.01 -5.14 20.76
CA ASN A 81 -2.44 -6.35 21.40
C ASN A 81 -2.83 -7.67 20.70
N SER A 82 -3.90 -7.69 19.91
CA SER A 82 -4.44 -8.88 19.28
C SER A 82 -4.08 -9.00 17.79
N GLY A 83 -3.46 -7.98 17.19
CA GLY A 83 -3.14 -7.93 15.77
C GLY A 83 -3.49 -6.60 15.12
N TRP A 84 -4.04 -6.64 13.91
CA TRP A 84 -4.34 -5.48 13.08
C TRP A 84 -5.82 -5.33 12.82
N TYR A 85 -6.28 -4.09 12.81
CA TYR A 85 -7.58 -3.69 12.26
C TYR A 85 -7.31 -2.79 11.07
N MET A 86 -7.98 -3.03 9.95
CA MET A 86 -7.82 -2.24 8.72
C MET A 86 -9.18 -1.88 8.15
N SER A 87 -9.34 -0.62 7.77
CA SER A 87 -10.43 -0.17 6.92
C SER A 87 -9.95 -0.01 5.48
N VAL A 88 -10.84 -0.31 4.53
CA VAL A 88 -10.62 -0.20 3.10
C VAL A 88 -11.64 0.79 2.54
N ASN A 89 -11.19 1.86 1.89
CA ASN A 89 -12.03 2.74 1.08
C ASN A 89 -11.55 2.67 -0.36
N SER A 90 -12.46 2.72 -1.34
CA SER A 90 -12.09 2.70 -2.75
C SER A 90 -12.76 3.81 -3.57
N THR A 91 -12.18 4.13 -4.72
CA THR A 91 -12.69 5.10 -5.69
C THR A 91 -12.22 4.72 -7.09
N GLY A 92 -13.11 4.79 -8.09
CA GLY A 92 -12.80 4.47 -9.47
C GLY A 92 -13.76 3.43 -10.03
N ASP A 93 -13.28 2.66 -11.00
CA ASP A 93 -14.03 1.51 -11.48
C ASP A 93 -13.99 0.39 -10.44
N ASP A 94 -15.14 -0.20 -10.11
CA ASP A 94 -15.18 -1.40 -9.25
C ASP A 94 -14.42 -2.54 -9.95
N SER A 95 -13.24 -2.85 -9.44
CA SER A 95 -12.36 -3.92 -9.92
C SER A 95 -12.67 -5.28 -9.31
N GLY A 96 -13.50 -5.31 -8.25
CA GLY A 96 -13.78 -6.49 -7.44
C GLY A 96 -12.61 -6.99 -6.59
N ILE A 97 -11.51 -6.23 -6.51
CA ILE A 97 -10.37 -6.55 -5.62
C ILE A 97 -10.76 -6.26 -4.18
N GLU A 98 -10.56 -7.24 -3.30
CA GLU A 98 -10.75 -7.07 -1.86
C GLU A 98 -9.41 -7.16 -1.14
N PHE A 99 -9.27 -6.43 -0.04
CA PHE A 99 -8.07 -6.43 0.80
C PHE A 99 -8.38 -6.90 2.23
N ASP A 100 -7.42 -7.61 2.82
CA ASP A 100 -7.41 -7.97 4.24
C ASP A 100 -5.99 -7.85 4.80
N ILE A 101 -5.83 -7.97 6.12
CA ILE A 101 -4.54 -7.95 6.81
C ILE A 101 -4.46 -9.06 7.84
N THR A 102 -3.35 -9.78 7.84
CA THR A 102 -3.09 -10.81 8.86
C THR A 102 -2.77 -10.17 10.22
N SER A 103 -2.87 -10.95 11.31
CA SER A 103 -2.42 -10.50 12.65
C SER A 103 -0.92 -10.18 12.74
N SER A 104 -0.14 -10.59 11.73
CA SER A 104 1.29 -10.28 11.59
C SER A 104 1.58 -9.02 10.76
N GLY A 105 0.54 -8.35 10.26
CA GLY A 105 0.67 -7.09 9.51
C GLY A 105 0.91 -7.25 8.01
N GLN A 106 0.84 -8.47 7.47
CA GLN A 106 0.90 -8.71 6.02
C GLN A 106 -0.45 -8.39 5.37
N VAL A 107 -0.48 -7.45 4.41
CA VAL A 107 -1.67 -7.16 3.60
C VAL A 107 -1.86 -8.24 2.53
N GLN A 108 -3.09 -8.65 2.32
CA GLN A 108 -3.50 -9.68 1.39
C GLN A 108 -4.57 -9.17 0.44
N TYR A 109 -4.73 -9.84 -0.70
CA TYR A 109 -5.78 -9.54 -1.67
C TYR A 109 -6.49 -10.79 -2.17
N THR A 110 -7.71 -10.61 -2.67
CA THR A 110 -8.42 -11.53 -3.57
C THR A 110 -8.70 -10.84 -4.91
N SER A 111 -9.00 -11.62 -5.94
CA SER A 111 -9.43 -11.09 -7.23
C SER A 111 -10.54 -11.94 -7.83
N PRO A 112 -11.53 -11.33 -8.51
CA PRO A 112 -12.56 -12.08 -9.21
C PRO A 112 -11.95 -12.81 -10.42
N ASP A 113 -12.72 -13.73 -11.00
CA ASP A 113 -12.38 -14.30 -12.30
C ASP A 113 -12.80 -13.32 -13.42
N VAL A 114 -11.83 -12.60 -13.99
CA VAL A 114 -12.08 -11.62 -15.05
C VAL A 114 -11.85 -12.22 -16.44
N SER A 115 -12.88 -12.15 -17.28
CA SER A 115 -12.81 -12.62 -18.67
C SER A 115 -11.86 -11.79 -19.54
N GLY A 116 -11.00 -12.48 -20.28
CA GLY A 116 -9.97 -11.85 -21.13
C GLY A 116 -8.91 -11.11 -20.33
N TYR A 117 -8.66 -11.53 -19.09
CA TYR A 117 -7.59 -11.02 -18.24
C TYR A 117 -6.24 -10.98 -18.97
N VAL A 118 -5.53 -9.86 -18.81
CA VAL A 118 -4.16 -9.64 -19.29
C VAL A 118 -3.20 -9.46 -18.12
N SER A 119 -3.49 -8.52 -17.20
CA SER A 119 -2.64 -8.25 -16.04
C SER A 119 -3.40 -7.58 -14.90
N LEU A 120 -2.94 -7.78 -13.67
CA LEU A 120 -3.35 -7.05 -12.48
C LEU A 120 -2.09 -6.49 -11.81
N THR A 121 -2.00 -5.16 -11.73
CA THR A 121 -0.87 -4.46 -11.13
C THR A 121 -1.34 -3.62 -9.97
N PHE A 122 -0.68 -3.78 -8.83
CA PHE A 122 -0.82 -2.94 -7.65
C PHE A 122 0.41 -2.02 -7.58
N LYS A 123 0.21 -0.71 -7.55
CA LYS A 123 1.25 0.25 -7.19
C LYS A 123 0.89 0.88 -5.85
N PHE A 124 1.81 0.88 -4.90
CA PHE A 124 1.49 1.33 -3.56
C PHE A 124 2.66 2.02 -2.86
N ARG A 125 2.30 2.82 -1.85
CA ARG A 125 3.20 3.46 -0.89
C ARG A 125 2.47 3.62 0.43
N SER A 126 3.22 3.71 1.53
CA SER A 126 2.66 3.78 2.87
C SER A 126 3.39 4.80 3.74
N GLU A 127 2.62 5.58 4.48
CA GLU A 127 3.09 6.39 5.60
C GLU A 127 2.72 5.69 6.90
N THR A 128 3.65 5.64 7.85
CA THR A 128 3.51 4.89 9.09
C THR A 128 3.78 5.74 10.32
N THR A 129 3.23 5.30 11.46
CA THR A 129 3.64 5.78 12.78
C THR A 129 4.24 4.61 13.56
N GLY A 130 5.40 4.83 14.18
CA GLY A 130 6.10 3.80 14.95
C GLY A 130 5.45 3.45 16.28
N VAL A 131 5.86 2.33 16.86
CA VAL A 131 5.46 1.86 18.21
C VAL A 131 6.04 2.73 19.32
#